data_AF-A0AAE9DXY2-F1
#
_entry.id   AF-A0AAE9DXY2-F1
#
_cell.length_a   1.000
_cell.length_b   1.000
_cell.length_c   1.000
_cell.angle_alpha   90.00
_cell.angle_beta   90.00
_cell.angle_gamma   90.00
#
_symmetry.space_group_name_H-M   'P 1'
#
loop_
_entity.id
_entity.type
_entity.pdbx_description
1 polymer ?
#
loop_
_entity_poly.entity_id
_entity_poly.type
_entity_poly.pdbx_seq_one_letter_code
_entity_poly.pdbx_strand_id
1 'polypeptide(L)'
;MTWPILTVRLKQKVVDLLDYESRCNLRISSKDDRDVVDSTKFVPEKFKITETPSDLSEGKSIIRLEIDSFTIWMTGKDDLTKIDRGFNREVDETLSEIKQENRVEVFQKLLLRFSNKGLIKADTVEMEGIRFMPPEDLNFKCSSLKIVAVTTDYSVEWLKRMAPKLEKFENLDVACWGDDTELMTIHSLLEVSKSLKLEHESGITDEQLQEIEATNLKLFSERITVDGVRKRLEYFLTHGKATDRLEIAFSVPENFQPISFFPNNLRMKKITLRAEDENGYFGKILGGFENIHGIREPWKIELLSFGGRMRIYCKIWEKSERPCILYPFYFGRE
;
A
#
# COMPACT_ATOMS: atom_id res chain seq x y z
N MET A 1 -31.34 -30.28 4.31
CA MET A 1 -31.99 -29.10 3.68
C MET A 1 -31.46 -28.97 2.27
N THR A 2 -32.32 -28.74 1.29
CA THR A 2 -31.92 -28.56 -0.12
C THR A 2 -32.03 -27.09 -0.53
N TRP A 3 -31.13 -26.62 -1.39
CA TRP A 3 -31.06 -25.23 -1.86
C TRP A 3 -32.41 -24.62 -2.31
N PRO A 4 -33.28 -25.34 -3.04
CA PRO A 4 -34.58 -24.80 -3.47
C PRO A 4 -35.54 -24.45 -2.32
N ILE A 5 -35.38 -25.09 -1.16
CA ILE A 5 -36.29 -24.94 -0.01
C ILE A 5 -35.83 -23.79 0.92
N LEU A 6 -34.61 -23.27 0.73
CA LEU A 6 -34.11 -22.15 1.54
C LEU A 6 -34.88 -20.86 1.24
N THR A 7 -35.17 -20.09 2.30
CA THR A 7 -35.72 -18.74 2.14
C THR A 7 -34.72 -17.84 1.42
N VAL A 8 -35.22 -16.81 0.71
CA VAL A 8 -34.37 -15.82 0.02
C VAL A 8 -33.32 -15.24 0.96
N ARG A 9 -33.70 -14.91 2.21
CA ARG A 9 -32.77 -14.37 3.21
C ARG A 9 -31.63 -15.33 3.56
N LEU A 10 -31.88 -16.63 3.62
CA LEU A 10 -30.82 -17.62 3.86
C LEU A 10 -29.94 -17.80 2.63
N LYS A 11 -30.52 -17.80 1.42
CA LYS A 11 -29.75 -17.84 0.18
C LYS A 11 -28.83 -16.62 0.05
N GLN A 12 -29.32 -15.42 0.34
CA GLN A 12 -28.53 -14.19 0.34
C GLN A 12 -27.33 -14.30 1.30
N LYS A 13 -27.52 -14.82 2.52
CA LYS A 13 -26.40 -15.08 3.46
C LYS A 13 -25.36 -16.06 2.93
N VAL A 14 -25.76 -17.04 2.13
CA VAL A 14 -24.82 -17.97 1.49
C VAL A 14 -24.10 -17.25 0.35
N VAL A 15 -24.82 -16.50 -0.48
CA VAL A 15 -24.27 -15.71 -1.61
C VAL A 15 -23.31 -14.62 -1.14
N ASP A 16 -23.51 -14.06 0.05
CA ASP A 16 -22.59 -13.13 0.70
C ASP A 16 -21.22 -13.76 1.01
N LEU A 17 -21.16 -15.09 1.13
CA LEU A 17 -19.93 -15.85 1.44
C LEU A 17 -19.28 -16.46 0.19
N LEU A 18 -19.93 -16.36 -0.97
CA LEU A 18 -19.42 -16.90 -2.23
C LEU A 18 -18.43 -15.92 -2.87
N ASP A 19 -17.34 -16.46 -3.40
CA ASP A 19 -16.45 -15.71 -4.29
C ASP A 19 -17.15 -15.29 -5.58
N TYR A 20 -16.50 -14.40 -6.33
CA TYR A 20 -17.08 -13.82 -7.55
C TYR A 20 -17.39 -14.89 -8.62
N GLU A 21 -16.55 -15.91 -8.74
CA GLU A 21 -16.73 -17.01 -9.71
C GLU A 21 -17.96 -17.84 -9.37
N SER A 22 -18.08 -18.28 -8.12
CA SER A 22 -19.20 -19.05 -7.61
C SER A 22 -20.52 -18.28 -7.73
N ARG A 23 -20.49 -16.95 -7.52
CA ARG A 23 -21.63 -16.07 -7.76
C ARG A 23 -22.03 -16.03 -9.24
N CYS A 24 -21.07 -15.92 -10.15
CA CYS A 24 -21.33 -15.97 -11.60
C CYS A 24 -21.98 -17.30 -12.01
N ASN A 25 -21.43 -18.42 -11.54
CA ASN A 25 -21.96 -19.76 -11.81
C ASN A 25 -23.38 -19.95 -11.25
N LEU A 26 -23.64 -19.46 -10.04
CA LEU A 26 -24.96 -19.50 -9.43
C LEU A 26 -25.96 -18.62 -10.21
N ARG A 27 -25.55 -17.42 -10.63
CA ARG A 27 -26.39 -16.47 -11.35
C ARG A 27 -26.91 -17.00 -12.70
N ILE A 28 -26.18 -17.90 -13.36
CA ILE A 28 -26.59 -18.50 -14.63
C ILE A 28 -27.41 -19.79 -14.44
N SER A 29 -27.49 -20.32 -13.22
CA SER A 29 -28.13 -21.61 -12.94
C SER A 29 -29.66 -21.57 -13.06
N SER A 30 -30.30 -20.49 -12.58
CA SER A 30 -31.76 -20.31 -12.67
C SER A 30 -32.17 -18.85 -12.56
N LYS A 31 -33.44 -18.53 -12.85
CA LYS A 31 -33.98 -17.18 -12.67
C LYS A 31 -34.01 -16.78 -11.19
N ASP A 32 -34.46 -17.68 -10.31
CA ASP A 32 -34.52 -17.41 -8.87
C ASP A 32 -33.13 -17.15 -8.29
N ASP A 33 -32.13 -17.93 -8.73
CA ASP A 33 -30.74 -17.74 -8.29
C ASP A 33 -30.14 -16.44 -8.83
N ARG A 34 -30.47 -16.05 -10.07
CA ARG A 34 -30.11 -14.74 -10.63
C ARG A 34 -30.66 -13.60 -9.78
N ASP A 35 -31.94 -13.65 -9.44
CA ASP A 35 -32.58 -12.59 -8.64
C ASP A 35 -31.97 -12.51 -7.23
N VAL A 36 -31.60 -13.64 -6.63
CA VAL A 36 -30.87 -13.68 -5.36
C VAL A 36 -29.48 -13.06 -5.50
N VAL A 37 -28.71 -13.45 -6.51
CA VAL A 37 -27.35 -12.90 -6.73
C VAL A 37 -27.40 -11.40 -7.02
N ASP A 38 -28.28 -10.97 -7.92
CA ASP A 38 -28.41 -9.57 -8.35
C ASP A 38 -28.94 -8.68 -7.20
N SER A 39 -29.71 -9.24 -6.26
CA SER A 39 -30.15 -8.53 -5.05
C SER A 39 -29.13 -8.53 -3.90
N THR A 40 -28.06 -9.33 -3.99
CA THR A 40 -27.04 -9.47 -2.96
C THR A 40 -25.78 -8.68 -3.34
N LYS A 41 -25.49 -7.59 -2.61
CA LYS A 41 -24.35 -6.72 -2.89
C LYS A 41 -23.03 -7.51 -2.83
N PHE A 42 -22.18 -7.31 -3.82
CA PHE A 42 -20.81 -7.80 -3.82
C PHE A 42 -19.87 -6.66 -3.38
N VAL A 43 -18.99 -6.92 -2.42
CA VAL A 43 -17.89 -6.03 -2.05
C VAL A 43 -16.63 -6.89 -2.10
N PRO A 44 -15.76 -6.71 -3.11
CA PRO A 44 -14.51 -7.46 -3.19
C PRO A 44 -13.57 -7.10 -2.04
N GLU A 45 -12.78 -8.08 -1.62
CA GLU A 45 -11.69 -7.86 -0.67
C GLU A 45 -10.60 -7.01 -1.33
N LYS A 46 -10.27 -7.31 -2.59
CA LYS A 46 -9.22 -6.64 -3.35
C LYS A 46 -9.67 -6.21 -4.73
N PHE A 47 -9.47 -4.93 -5.02
CA PHE A 47 -9.67 -4.33 -6.33
C PHE A 47 -8.36 -3.71 -6.82
N LYS A 48 -7.71 -4.33 -7.80
CA LYS A 48 -6.40 -3.89 -8.30
C LYS A 48 -6.45 -3.50 -9.77
N ILE A 49 -5.88 -2.34 -10.09
CA ILE A 49 -5.71 -1.85 -11.46
C ILE A 49 -4.21 -1.70 -11.71
N THR A 50 -3.71 -2.32 -12.77
CA THR A 50 -2.33 -2.12 -13.21
C THR A 50 -2.28 -1.80 -14.69
N GLU A 51 -1.44 -0.86 -15.09
CA GLU A 51 -1.09 -0.67 -16.49
C GLU A 51 0.39 -1.01 -16.70
N THR A 52 0.67 -1.76 -17.76
CA THR A 52 2.05 -2.15 -18.11
C THR A 52 2.31 -1.83 -19.59
N PRO A 53 3.20 -0.87 -19.91
CA PRO A 53 3.65 -0.66 -21.28
C PRO A 53 4.29 -1.90 -21.88
N SER A 54 4.19 -2.03 -23.20
CA SER A 54 4.98 -2.99 -23.96
C SER A 54 6.32 -2.38 -24.33
N ASP A 55 7.42 -2.97 -23.88
CA ASP A 55 8.77 -2.55 -24.27
C ASP A 55 9.05 -2.73 -25.78
N LEU A 56 8.31 -3.65 -26.41
CA LEU A 56 8.50 -4.02 -27.82
C LEU A 56 7.69 -3.18 -28.81
N SER A 57 6.72 -2.39 -28.36
CA SER A 57 5.88 -1.59 -29.25
C SER A 57 5.37 -0.36 -28.52
N GLU A 58 5.79 0.79 -29.01
CA GLU A 58 5.25 2.07 -28.58
C GLU A 58 3.72 2.12 -28.76
N GLY A 59 3.05 2.82 -27.85
CA GLY A 59 1.58 2.94 -27.81
C GLY A 59 0.84 1.68 -27.35
N LYS A 60 1.50 0.52 -27.30
CA LYS A 60 0.91 -0.74 -26.81
C LYS A 60 1.08 -0.86 -25.31
N SER A 61 0.02 -1.24 -24.61
CA SER A 61 0.11 -1.61 -23.19
C SER A 61 -1.02 -2.56 -22.81
N ILE A 62 -0.91 -3.11 -21.60
CA ILE A 62 -1.92 -3.98 -21.01
C ILE A 62 -2.48 -3.26 -19.78
N ILE A 63 -3.77 -2.95 -19.80
CA ILE A 63 -4.51 -2.58 -18.59
C ILE A 63 -5.07 -3.87 -18.00
N ARG A 64 -4.73 -4.17 -16.75
CA ARG A 64 -5.24 -5.33 -16.03
C ARG A 64 -6.09 -4.86 -14.86
N LEU A 65 -7.29 -5.44 -14.77
CA LEU A 65 -8.21 -5.27 -13.66
C LEU A 65 -8.34 -6.62 -12.94
N GLU A 66 -7.94 -6.67 -11.67
CA GLU A 66 -8.06 -7.82 -10.78
C GLU A 66 -9.13 -7.51 -9.72
N ILE A 67 -10.15 -8.37 -9.61
CA ILE A 67 -11.23 -8.32 -8.62
C ILE A 67 -11.23 -9.68 -7.91
N ASP A 68 -10.62 -9.75 -6.73
CA ASP A 68 -10.33 -11.00 -6.01
C ASP A 68 -9.67 -12.04 -6.92
N SER A 69 -10.33 -13.17 -7.22
CA SER A 69 -9.83 -14.21 -8.13
C SER A 69 -10.02 -13.88 -9.61
N PHE A 70 -10.92 -12.95 -9.96
CA PHE A 70 -11.27 -12.66 -11.35
C PHE A 70 -10.34 -11.61 -11.95
N THR A 71 -9.87 -11.84 -13.17
CA THR A 71 -8.96 -10.93 -13.88
C THR A 71 -9.45 -10.62 -15.28
N ILE A 72 -9.34 -9.35 -15.68
CA ILE A 72 -9.57 -8.88 -17.04
C ILE A 72 -8.28 -8.23 -17.54
N TRP A 73 -7.80 -8.68 -18.70
CA TRP A 73 -6.66 -8.08 -19.40
C TRP A 73 -7.13 -7.38 -20.66
N MET A 74 -6.85 -6.08 -20.76
CA MET A 74 -7.12 -5.27 -21.94
C MET A 74 -5.78 -4.94 -22.60
N THR A 75 -5.38 -5.80 -23.54
CA THR A 75 -4.16 -5.60 -24.34
C THR A 75 -4.53 -4.83 -25.58
N GLY A 76 -4.04 -3.60 -25.72
CA GLY A 76 -4.41 -2.77 -26.86
C GLY A 76 -3.30 -1.84 -27.33
N LYS A 77 -3.42 -1.45 -28.60
CA LYS A 77 -2.62 -0.43 -29.27
C LYS A 77 -3.58 0.37 -30.16
N ASP A 78 -3.47 1.70 -30.12
CA ASP A 78 -4.37 2.60 -30.84
C ASP A 78 -5.84 2.26 -30.55
N ASP A 79 -6.68 2.09 -31.57
CA ASP A 79 -8.11 1.80 -31.44
C ASP A 79 -8.44 0.30 -31.52
N LEU A 80 -7.49 -0.58 -31.21
CA LEU A 80 -7.71 -2.02 -31.19
C LEU A 80 -7.36 -2.61 -29.82
N THR A 81 -8.33 -3.26 -29.20
CA THR A 81 -8.18 -3.88 -27.88
C THR A 81 -8.62 -5.33 -27.89
N LYS A 82 -7.71 -6.23 -27.51
CA LYS A 82 -8.03 -7.60 -27.11
C LYS A 82 -8.37 -7.60 -25.62
N ILE A 83 -9.52 -8.19 -25.28
CA ILE A 83 -10.00 -8.31 -23.92
C ILE A 83 -10.01 -9.79 -23.58
N ASP A 84 -9.09 -10.21 -22.72
CA ASP A 84 -9.06 -11.55 -22.15
C ASP A 84 -9.64 -11.52 -20.74
N ARG A 85 -10.27 -12.61 -20.31
CA ARG A 85 -10.85 -12.73 -18.97
C ARG A 85 -10.52 -14.09 -18.40
N GLY A 86 -10.54 -14.21 -17.08
CA GLY A 86 -10.38 -15.50 -16.44
C GLY A 86 -10.21 -15.40 -14.94
N PHE A 87 -9.82 -16.50 -14.33
CA PHE A 87 -9.80 -16.69 -12.88
C PHE A 87 -8.43 -17.13 -12.43
N ASN A 88 -8.03 -16.73 -11.23
CA ASN A 88 -6.73 -17.06 -10.63
C ASN A 88 -5.54 -16.75 -11.56
N ARG A 89 -5.67 -15.70 -12.38
CA ARG A 89 -4.71 -15.25 -13.40
C ARG A 89 -4.51 -16.20 -14.59
N GLU A 90 -5.36 -17.21 -14.72
CA GLU A 90 -5.44 -18.06 -15.90
C GLU A 90 -6.48 -17.47 -16.85
N VAL A 91 -6.15 -17.36 -18.14
CA VAL A 91 -7.06 -16.86 -19.16
C VAL A 91 -8.02 -17.97 -19.56
N ASP A 92 -9.31 -17.65 -19.59
CA ASP A 92 -10.33 -18.46 -20.25
C ASP A 92 -10.52 -17.94 -21.68
N GLU A 93 -9.97 -18.66 -22.65
CA GLU A 93 -10.04 -18.31 -24.07
C GLU A 93 -11.48 -18.19 -24.59
N THR A 94 -12.45 -18.84 -23.93
CA THR A 94 -13.87 -18.77 -24.30
C THR A 94 -14.49 -17.41 -23.95
N LEU A 95 -13.87 -16.65 -23.05
CA LEU A 95 -14.30 -15.32 -22.61
C LEU A 95 -13.53 -14.17 -23.28
N SER A 96 -12.67 -14.49 -24.25
CA SER A 96 -11.88 -13.52 -25.01
C SER A 96 -12.70 -12.83 -26.10
N GLU A 97 -12.50 -11.52 -26.25
CA GLU A 97 -13.12 -10.73 -27.33
C GLU A 97 -12.15 -9.67 -27.88
N ILE A 98 -12.45 -9.16 -29.08
CA ILE A 98 -11.71 -8.05 -29.69
C ILE A 98 -12.67 -6.89 -29.94
N LYS A 99 -12.24 -5.68 -29.58
CA LYS A 99 -12.99 -4.44 -29.83
C LYS A 99 -12.16 -3.46 -30.66
N GLN A 100 -12.83 -2.81 -31.62
CA GLN A 100 -12.32 -1.67 -32.37
C GLN A 100 -12.54 -0.40 -31.54
N GLU A 101 -11.90 -0.35 -30.38
CA GLU A 101 -11.96 0.76 -29.44
C GLU A 101 -10.64 0.81 -28.66
N ASN A 102 -10.22 2.03 -28.29
CA ASN A 102 -9.04 2.21 -27.45
C ASN A 102 -9.21 1.54 -26.08
N ARG A 103 -8.15 0.89 -25.60
CA ARG A 103 -8.16 0.13 -24.34
C ARG A 103 -8.56 0.97 -23.12
N VAL A 104 -8.21 2.26 -23.10
CA VAL A 104 -8.54 3.18 -22.01
C VAL A 104 -10.04 3.43 -21.99
N GLU A 105 -10.66 3.67 -23.15
CA GLU A 105 -12.10 3.87 -23.27
C GLU A 105 -12.89 2.60 -22.87
N VAL A 106 -12.44 1.44 -23.35
CA VAL A 106 -12.98 0.14 -22.95
C VAL A 106 -12.91 -0.03 -21.44
N PHE A 107 -11.77 0.30 -20.84
CA PHE A 107 -11.54 0.19 -19.41
C PHE A 107 -12.42 1.16 -18.60
N GLN A 108 -12.51 2.43 -19.01
CA GLN A 108 -13.36 3.42 -18.34
C GLN A 108 -14.83 3.00 -18.36
N LYS A 109 -15.35 2.54 -19.51
CA LYS A 109 -16.71 1.99 -19.64
C LYS A 109 -16.91 0.77 -18.74
N LEU A 110 -15.89 -0.08 -18.61
CA LEU A 110 -15.93 -1.25 -17.74
C LEU A 110 -15.98 -0.87 -16.26
N LEU A 111 -15.17 0.08 -15.81
CA LEU A 111 -15.21 0.57 -14.42
C LEU A 111 -16.59 1.13 -14.05
N LEU A 112 -17.22 1.90 -14.94
CA LEU A 112 -18.57 2.41 -14.71
C LEU A 112 -19.62 1.30 -14.59
N ARG A 113 -19.45 0.17 -15.30
CA ARG A 113 -20.33 -1.01 -15.16
C ARG A 113 -20.17 -1.74 -13.82
N PHE A 114 -18.96 -1.77 -13.27
CA PHE A 114 -18.71 -2.30 -11.92
C PHE A 114 -19.14 -1.34 -10.81
N SER A 115 -19.28 -0.06 -11.12
CA SER A 115 -19.73 0.94 -10.16
C SER A 115 -21.23 0.84 -9.90
N ASN A 116 -21.65 1.10 -8.66
CA ASN A 116 -23.04 1.34 -8.32
C ASN A 116 -23.27 2.85 -8.18
N LYS A 117 -23.92 3.46 -9.17
CA LYS A 117 -24.12 4.92 -9.25
C LYS A 117 -22.79 5.69 -9.14
N GLY A 118 -21.77 5.22 -9.85
CA GLY A 118 -20.43 5.84 -9.84
C GLY A 118 -19.56 5.49 -8.64
N LEU A 119 -20.01 4.63 -7.71
CA LEU A 119 -19.21 4.22 -6.54
C LEU A 119 -18.78 2.75 -6.64
N ILE A 120 -17.48 2.49 -6.61
CA ILE A 120 -16.89 1.16 -6.38
C ILE A 120 -16.53 1.05 -4.91
N LYS A 121 -16.93 -0.06 -4.27
CA LYS A 121 -16.55 -0.37 -2.89
C LYS A 121 -15.67 -1.61 -2.88
N ALA A 122 -14.58 -1.58 -2.13
CA ALA A 122 -13.70 -2.72 -1.90
C ALA A 122 -13.01 -2.54 -0.54
N ASP A 123 -12.52 -3.60 0.08
CA ASP A 123 -11.77 -3.44 1.33
C ASP A 123 -10.40 -2.79 1.05
N THR A 124 -9.72 -3.28 0.01
CA THR A 124 -8.44 -2.78 -0.49
C THR A 124 -8.51 -2.36 -1.96
N VAL A 125 -8.00 -1.18 -2.27
CA VAL A 125 -7.80 -0.69 -3.64
C VAL A 125 -6.31 -0.53 -3.92
N GLU A 126 -5.84 -1.12 -5.01
CA GLU A 126 -4.45 -0.99 -5.47
C GLU A 126 -4.39 -0.44 -6.90
N MET A 127 -3.52 0.54 -7.13
CA MET A 127 -3.27 1.14 -8.43
C MET A 127 -1.78 1.18 -8.71
N GLU A 128 -1.37 0.73 -9.88
CA GLU A 128 0.04 0.60 -10.25
C GLU A 128 0.28 0.98 -11.71
N GLY A 129 1.21 1.92 -11.96
CA GLY A 129 1.68 2.21 -13.31
C GLY A 129 0.67 2.93 -14.22
N ILE A 130 -0.39 3.53 -13.67
CA ILE A 130 -1.51 4.11 -14.44
C ILE A 130 -1.09 5.40 -15.16
N ARG A 131 -1.46 5.52 -16.44
CA ARG A 131 -1.05 6.64 -17.32
C ARG A 131 -2.21 7.33 -18.04
N PHE A 132 -3.39 7.30 -17.43
CA PHE A 132 -4.60 7.89 -17.98
C PHE A 132 -5.49 8.45 -16.87
N MET A 133 -6.40 9.36 -17.23
CA MET A 133 -7.34 9.97 -16.29
C MET A 133 -8.40 8.99 -15.79
N PRO A 134 -8.83 9.10 -14.52
CA PRO A 134 -10.01 8.40 -14.03
C PRO A 134 -11.29 8.89 -14.73
N PRO A 135 -12.33 8.04 -14.86
CA PRO A 135 -13.65 8.50 -15.29
C PRO A 135 -14.22 9.59 -14.36
N GLU A 136 -14.90 10.59 -14.92
CA GLU A 136 -15.36 11.77 -14.17
C GLU A 136 -16.34 11.45 -13.03
N ASP A 137 -17.26 10.51 -13.26
CA ASP A 137 -18.30 10.13 -12.29
C ASP A 137 -17.89 8.97 -11.38
N LEU A 138 -16.63 8.52 -11.45
CA LEU A 138 -16.17 7.39 -10.67
C LEU A 138 -15.55 7.81 -9.34
N ASN A 139 -15.96 7.12 -8.29
CA ASN A 139 -15.41 7.23 -6.95
C ASN A 139 -15.17 5.85 -6.35
N PHE A 140 -14.28 5.79 -5.38
CA PHE A 140 -13.96 4.59 -4.63
C PHE A 140 -14.24 4.78 -3.15
N LYS A 141 -14.58 3.69 -2.47
CA LYS A 141 -14.61 3.61 -1.01
C LYS A 141 -13.87 2.36 -0.57
N CYS A 142 -12.83 2.55 0.23
CA CYS A 142 -12.01 1.47 0.77
C CYS A 142 -11.41 1.84 2.12
N SER A 143 -10.93 0.81 2.84
CA SER A 143 -10.21 0.97 4.11
C SER A 143 -8.70 1.01 3.92
N SER A 144 -8.22 0.40 2.84
CA SER A 144 -6.81 0.28 2.52
C SER A 144 -6.54 0.72 1.08
N LEU A 145 -5.63 1.65 0.89
CA LEU A 145 -5.28 2.22 -0.41
C LEU A 145 -3.79 2.08 -0.68
N LYS A 146 -3.45 1.60 -1.87
CA LYS A 146 -2.09 1.63 -2.41
C LYS A 146 -2.09 2.23 -3.81
N ILE A 147 -1.36 3.32 -4.02
CA ILE A 147 -1.21 3.95 -5.33
C ILE A 147 0.29 4.17 -5.58
N VAL A 148 0.82 3.50 -6.61
CA VAL A 148 2.25 3.50 -6.94
C VAL A 148 2.44 3.77 -8.42
N ALA A 149 3.42 4.61 -8.75
CA ALA A 149 3.86 4.84 -10.14
C ALA A 149 2.72 5.29 -11.09
N VAL A 150 1.71 5.99 -10.58
CA VAL A 150 0.79 6.73 -11.45
C VAL A 150 1.56 7.92 -12.01
N THR A 151 1.44 8.19 -13.31
CA THR A 151 2.13 9.32 -13.94
C THR A 151 1.78 10.63 -13.23
N THR A 152 2.76 11.53 -13.17
CA THR A 152 2.67 12.85 -12.52
C THR A 152 1.36 13.57 -12.79
N ASP A 153 0.92 13.50 -14.03
CA ASP A 153 -0.16 14.33 -14.54
C ASP A 153 -1.56 13.85 -14.11
N TYR A 154 -1.67 12.66 -13.49
CA TYR A 154 -2.96 12.05 -13.13
C TYR A 154 -3.03 11.55 -11.68
N SER A 155 -1.94 11.63 -10.92
CA SER A 155 -1.87 11.07 -9.56
C SER A 155 -2.87 11.75 -8.62
N VAL A 156 -2.97 13.07 -8.70
CA VAL A 156 -3.89 13.89 -7.93
C VAL A 156 -5.34 13.58 -8.28
N GLU A 157 -5.66 13.43 -9.55
CA GLU A 157 -7.01 13.15 -10.05
C GLU A 157 -7.49 11.79 -9.55
N TRP A 158 -6.63 10.76 -9.59
CA TRP A 158 -6.93 9.45 -9.04
C TRP A 158 -7.11 9.48 -7.52
N LEU A 159 -6.26 10.20 -6.80
CA LEU A 159 -6.41 10.40 -5.35
C LEU A 159 -7.72 11.10 -5.00
N LYS A 160 -8.12 12.13 -5.76
CA LYS A 160 -9.42 12.82 -5.57
C LYS A 160 -10.62 11.88 -5.74
N ARG A 161 -10.52 10.81 -6.56
CA ARG A 161 -11.60 9.79 -6.69
C ARG A 161 -11.72 8.87 -5.48
N MET A 162 -10.68 8.81 -4.65
CA MET A 162 -10.68 8.10 -3.37
C MET A 162 -11.25 8.98 -2.24
N ALA A 163 -11.35 10.28 -2.47
CA ALA A 163 -11.54 11.32 -1.46
C ALA A 163 -12.97 11.82 -1.16
N PRO A 164 -14.10 11.44 -1.81
CA PRO A 164 -15.36 12.17 -1.57
C PRO A 164 -15.90 12.15 -0.13
N LYS A 165 -15.36 11.28 0.74
CA LYS A 165 -15.75 11.17 2.16
C LYS A 165 -14.55 10.68 2.95
N LEU A 166 -13.70 11.61 3.41
CA LEU A 166 -12.50 11.36 4.24
C LEU A 166 -12.85 10.51 5.47
N GLU A 167 -12.94 9.21 5.25
CA GLU A 167 -13.01 8.17 6.26
C GLU A 167 -11.57 7.83 6.62
N LYS A 168 -11.35 7.56 7.91
CA LYS A 168 -10.10 7.08 8.45
C LYS A 168 -9.63 5.83 7.72
N PHE A 169 -8.49 5.90 7.03
CA PHE A 169 -7.86 4.73 6.42
C PHE A 169 -7.24 3.84 7.49
N GLU A 170 -7.28 2.54 7.26
CA GLU A 170 -6.45 1.60 8.00
C GLU A 170 -5.02 1.64 7.46
N ASN A 171 -4.87 1.51 6.13
CA ASN A 171 -3.58 1.47 5.46
C ASN A 171 -3.57 2.43 4.27
N LEU A 172 -2.51 3.24 4.17
CA LEU A 172 -2.27 4.15 3.06
C LEU A 172 -0.83 4.01 2.58
N ASP A 173 -0.65 3.75 1.29
CA ASP A 173 0.65 3.63 0.62
C ASP A 173 0.63 4.43 -0.69
N VAL A 174 1.24 5.61 -0.69
CA VAL A 174 1.26 6.55 -1.82
C VAL A 174 2.70 6.80 -2.25
N ALA A 175 3.03 6.29 -3.43
CA ALA A 175 4.31 6.45 -4.10
C ALA A 175 4.07 6.99 -5.52
N CYS A 176 3.55 8.21 -5.59
CA CYS A 176 3.22 8.90 -6.84
C CYS A 176 3.96 10.22 -6.96
N TRP A 177 4.43 10.51 -8.16
CA TRP A 177 4.96 11.80 -8.55
C TRP A 177 3.79 12.74 -8.89
N GLY A 178 3.93 14.06 -8.76
CA GLY A 178 2.86 15.03 -9.11
C GLY A 178 3.20 16.45 -8.67
N ASP A 179 2.23 17.38 -8.78
CA ASP A 179 2.35 18.71 -8.16
C ASP A 179 2.34 18.54 -6.63
N ASP A 180 3.51 18.82 -6.03
CA ASP A 180 3.74 18.66 -4.61
C ASP A 180 2.72 19.43 -3.74
N THR A 181 2.17 20.55 -4.23
CA THR A 181 1.27 21.41 -3.43
C THR A 181 -0.11 20.78 -3.20
N GLU A 182 -0.73 20.24 -4.26
CA GLU A 182 -2.04 19.59 -4.14
C GLU A 182 -1.92 18.26 -3.39
N LEU A 183 -0.83 17.51 -3.63
CA LEU A 183 -0.55 16.28 -2.90
C LEU A 183 -0.35 16.52 -1.40
N MET A 184 0.42 17.56 -1.01
CA MET A 184 0.55 17.97 0.40
C MET A 184 -0.80 18.29 1.04
N THR A 185 -1.67 18.99 0.31
CA THR A 185 -3.01 19.35 0.80
C THR A 185 -3.83 18.08 1.05
N ILE A 186 -3.83 17.15 0.11
CA ILE A 186 -4.54 15.87 0.27
C ILE A 186 -3.96 15.10 1.46
N HIS A 187 -2.63 14.94 1.54
CA HIS A 187 -1.99 14.19 2.64
C HIS A 187 -2.32 14.76 4.01
N SER A 188 -2.42 16.09 4.15
CA SER A 188 -2.75 16.74 5.43
C SER A 188 -4.15 16.44 5.95
N LEU A 189 -5.06 15.98 5.09
CA LEU A 189 -6.46 15.69 5.42
C LEU A 189 -6.72 14.19 5.68
N LEU A 190 -5.72 13.34 5.51
CA LEU A 190 -5.88 11.89 5.61
C LEU A 190 -5.62 11.40 7.04
N GLU A 191 -6.66 10.85 7.67
CA GLU A 191 -6.53 10.12 8.92
C GLU A 191 -6.14 8.67 8.65
N VAL A 192 -5.06 8.18 9.28
CA VAL A 192 -4.56 6.82 9.08
C VAL A 192 -4.24 6.13 10.41
N SER A 193 -4.76 4.92 10.60
CA SER A 193 -4.76 4.23 11.89
C SER A 193 -3.75 3.10 12.07
N LYS A 194 -3.38 2.37 11.00
CA LYS A 194 -2.45 1.22 11.12
C LYS A 194 -1.13 1.45 10.39
N SER A 195 -1.18 1.83 9.11
CA SER A 195 0.01 1.95 8.28
C SER A 195 -0.06 3.16 7.36
N LEU A 196 0.94 4.05 7.42
CA LEU A 196 1.08 5.19 6.51
C LEU A 196 2.44 5.13 5.81
N LYS A 197 2.44 5.14 4.47
CA LYS A 197 3.64 5.22 3.65
C LYS A 197 3.49 6.28 2.58
N LEU A 198 4.33 7.30 2.64
CA LEU A 198 4.41 8.39 1.67
C LEU A 198 5.85 8.45 1.16
N GLU A 199 6.09 8.21 -0.13
CA GLU A 199 7.46 8.20 -0.67
C GLU A 199 7.99 9.57 -1.11
N HIS A 200 7.13 10.59 -1.11
CA HIS A 200 7.44 11.95 -1.57
C HIS A 200 7.33 12.98 -0.44
N GLU A 201 7.72 14.23 -0.73
CA GLU A 201 7.60 15.33 0.23
C GLU A 201 6.13 15.49 0.65
N SER A 202 5.87 15.20 1.91
CA SER A 202 4.50 15.15 2.44
C SER A 202 4.01 16.49 3.00
N GLY A 203 4.91 17.44 3.27
CA GLY A 203 4.58 18.73 3.89
C GLY A 203 4.08 18.63 5.33
N ILE A 204 4.21 17.45 5.96
CA ILE A 204 3.79 17.17 7.33
C ILE A 204 4.65 17.97 8.32
N THR A 205 4.01 18.65 9.27
CA THR A 205 4.71 19.35 10.36
C THR A 205 4.91 18.46 11.59
N ASP A 206 5.66 18.95 12.57
CA ASP A 206 5.86 18.25 13.86
C ASP A 206 4.54 17.98 14.57
N GLU A 207 3.61 18.93 14.58
CA GLU A 207 2.29 18.81 15.22
C GLU A 207 1.47 17.70 14.56
N GLN A 208 1.37 17.75 13.22
CA GLN A 208 0.67 16.73 12.44
C GLN A 208 1.31 15.34 12.62
N LEU A 209 2.64 15.26 12.70
CA LEU A 209 3.35 14.01 12.96
C LEU A 209 2.96 13.37 14.30
N GLN A 210 2.67 14.17 15.33
CA GLN A 210 2.22 13.65 16.63
C GLN A 210 0.76 13.20 16.61
N GLU A 211 -0.07 13.77 15.72
CA GLU A 211 -1.48 13.39 15.58
C GLU A 211 -1.67 12.06 14.81
N ILE A 212 -0.68 11.62 14.03
CA ILE A 212 -0.75 10.36 13.29
C ILE A 212 -0.77 9.15 14.24
N GLU A 213 -1.90 8.45 14.29
CA GLU A 213 -2.05 7.24 15.11
C GLU A 213 -1.16 6.07 14.62
N ALA A 214 -1.00 5.92 13.30
CA ALA A 214 -0.33 4.78 12.67
C ALA A 214 1.16 4.64 13.07
N THR A 215 1.50 3.57 13.79
CA THR A 215 2.88 3.27 14.22
C THR A 215 3.76 2.69 13.11
N ASN A 216 3.17 1.99 12.13
CA ASN A 216 3.89 1.59 10.92
C ASN A 216 3.94 2.76 9.94
N LEU A 217 5.06 3.48 9.92
CA LEU A 217 5.16 4.80 9.31
C LEU A 217 6.39 4.89 8.40
N LYS A 218 6.18 5.27 7.14
CA LYS A 218 7.22 5.70 6.21
C LYS A 218 6.83 7.06 5.64
N LEU A 219 7.64 8.10 5.83
CA LEU A 219 7.40 9.39 5.17
C LEU A 219 8.69 10.19 4.97
N PHE A 220 8.60 11.19 4.09
CA PHE A 220 9.59 12.24 3.95
C PHE A 220 8.92 13.60 4.17
N SER A 221 9.51 14.45 5.02
CA SER A 221 9.16 15.87 5.02
C SER A 221 10.30 16.78 5.47
N GLU A 222 10.51 17.87 4.73
CA GLU A 222 11.43 18.95 5.08
C GLU A 222 10.94 19.82 6.24
N ARG A 223 9.64 19.76 6.59
CA ARG A 223 9.02 20.56 7.66
C ARG A 223 9.09 19.91 9.04
N ILE A 224 9.54 18.65 9.11
CA ILE A 224 9.71 17.93 10.36
C ILE A 224 11.08 18.27 10.95
N THR A 225 11.10 18.63 12.23
CA THR A 225 12.34 18.93 12.96
C THR A 225 12.92 17.67 13.62
N VAL A 226 14.19 17.77 14.02
CA VAL A 226 14.86 16.73 14.83
C VAL A 226 14.06 16.39 16.09
N ASP A 227 13.47 17.38 16.74
CA ASP A 227 12.68 17.20 17.97
C ASP A 227 11.34 16.51 17.68
N GLY A 228 10.69 16.83 16.57
CA GLY A 228 9.49 16.14 16.09
C GLY A 228 9.75 14.65 15.85
N VAL A 229 10.85 14.31 15.16
CA VAL A 229 11.25 12.92 14.94
C VAL A 229 11.63 12.21 16.24
N ARG A 230 12.29 12.90 17.18
CA ARG A 230 12.63 12.31 18.48
C ARG A 230 11.38 11.91 19.26
N LYS A 231 10.41 12.82 19.38
CA LYS A 231 9.10 12.52 20.01
C LYS A 231 8.39 11.38 19.30
N ARG A 232 8.44 11.36 17.95
CA ARG A 232 7.84 10.28 17.17
C ARG A 232 8.51 8.92 17.42
N LEU A 233 9.84 8.88 17.57
CA LEU A 233 10.55 7.66 17.93
C LEU A 233 10.14 7.16 19.31
N GLU A 234 10.04 8.05 20.31
CA GLU A 234 9.59 7.67 21.66
C GLU A 234 8.17 7.09 21.63
N TYR A 235 7.27 7.73 20.88
CA TYR A 235 5.91 7.21 20.64
C TYR A 235 5.95 5.82 19.99
N PHE A 236 6.76 5.64 18.94
CA PHE A 236 6.92 4.36 18.25
C PHE A 236 7.48 3.26 19.15
N LEU A 237 8.49 3.54 19.98
CA LEU A 237 9.03 2.54 20.91
C LEU A 237 8.01 2.13 21.97
N THR A 238 7.14 3.05 22.37
CA THR A 238 6.09 2.82 23.37
C THR A 238 4.88 2.07 22.80
N HIS A 239 4.45 2.41 21.58
CA HIS A 239 3.18 1.95 20.99
C HIS A 239 3.34 1.01 19.79
N GLY A 240 4.54 0.89 19.22
CA GLY A 240 4.80 0.08 18.04
C GLY A 240 4.65 -1.41 18.30
N LYS A 241 4.09 -2.11 17.32
CA LYS A 241 3.94 -3.58 17.31
C LYS A 241 5.15 -4.26 16.69
N ALA A 242 5.23 -5.58 16.85
CA ALA A 242 6.38 -6.34 16.38
C ALA A 242 6.61 -6.30 14.85
N THR A 243 5.54 -6.09 14.09
CA THR A 243 5.56 -6.00 12.63
C THR A 243 5.83 -4.60 12.11
N ASP A 244 5.78 -3.58 12.98
CA ASP A 244 5.80 -2.19 12.57
C ASP A 244 7.22 -1.71 12.25
N ARG A 245 7.29 -0.71 11.39
CA ARG A 245 8.53 -0.07 10.98
C ARG A 245 8.33 1.44 11.02
N LEU A 246 9.33 2.14 11.53
CA LEU A 246 9.42 3.59 11.49
C LEU A 246 10.53 3.97 10.50
N GLU A 247 10.20 4.74 9.48
CA GLU A 247 11.14 5.30 8.53
C GLU A 247 10.76 6.76 8.25
N ILE A 248 11.58 7.70 8.71
CA ILE A 248 11.32 9.12 8.49
C ILE A 248 12.57 9.75 7.89
N ALA A 249 12.43 10.37 6.73
CA ALA A 249 13.43 11.28 6.19
C ALA A 249 13.02 12.73 6.48
N PHE A 250 13.97 13.54 6.94
CA PHE A 250 13.72 14.90 7.42
C PHE A 250 14.96 15.79 7.29
N SER A 251 14.74 17.10 7.38
CA SER A 251 15.81 18.09 7.30
C SER A 251 16.62 18.18 8.60
N VAL A 252 17.94 18.32 8.50
CA VAL A 252 18.83 18.52 9.64
C VAL A 252 19.76 19.72 9.41
N PRO A 253 20.17 20.43 10.49
CA PRO A 253 21.17 21.47 10.37
C PRO A 253 22.49 20.95 9.80
N GLU A 254 23.26 21.84 9.16
CA GLU A 254 24.62 21.53 8.73
C GLU A 254 25.46 21.05 9.93
N ASN A 255 26.27 20.00 9.71
CA ASN A 255 27.12 19.37 10.72
C ASN A 255 26.40 18.68 11.90
N PHE A 256 25.09 18.41 11.79
CA PHE A 256 24.36 17.64 12.80
C PHE A 256 25.01 16.27 13.05
N GLN A 257 25.27 15.96 14.32
CA GLN A 257 25.88 14.70 14.73
C GLN A 257 24.80 13.67 15.08
N PRO A 258 24.68 12.53 14.36
CA PRO A 258 23.60 11.56 14.59
C PRO A 258 23.49 11.05 16.03
N ILE A 259 24.59 11.03 16.79
CA ILE A 259 24.57 10.55 18.18
C ILE A 259 23.81 11.47 19.14
N SER A 260 23.72 12.77 18.85
CA SER A 260 22.97 13.74 19.68
C SER A 260 21.45 13.61 19.51
N PHE A 261 21.01 12.80 18.55
CA PHE A 261 19.60 12.51 18.33
C PHE A 261 18.97 11.75 19.52
N PHE A 262 19.72 10.80 20.10
CA PHE A 262 19.18 9.86 21.07
C PHE A 262 19.08 10.44 22.48
N PRO A 263 17.96 10.23 23.19
CA PRO A 263 17.86 10.63 24.58
C PRO A 263 18.68 9.69 25.49
N ASN A 264 19.23 10.24 26.57
CA ASN A 264 20.20 9.58 27.44
C ASN A 264 19.66 8.35 28.21
N ASN A 265 18.34 8.22 28.32
CA ASN A 265 17.69 7.09 28.99
C ASN A 265 17.71 5.80 28.17
N LEU A 266 17.93 5.87 26.86
CA LEU A 266 17.95 4.68 26.00
C LEU A 266 19.23 3.87 26.20
N ARG A 267 19.07 2.57 26.41
CA ARG A 267 20.19 1.63 26.49
C ARG A 267 20.57 1.18 25.08
N MET A 268 21.60 1.79 24.53
CA MET A 268 21.99 1.62 23.12
C MET A 268 23.24 0.73 22.99
N LYS A 269 23.31 -0.07 21.91
CA LYS A 269 24.52 -0.77 21.48
C LYS A 269 24.84 -0.42 20.04
N LYS A 270 25.95 0.30 19.79
CA LYS A 270 26.44 0.58 18.45
C LYS A 270 26.88 -0.71 17.75
N ILE A 271 26.60 -0.82 16.46
CA ILE A 271 27.07 -1.89 15.59
C ILE A 271 28.06 -1.27 14.61
N THR A 272 29.28 -1.80 14.57
CA THR A 272 30.26 -1.41 13.56
C THR A 272 29.95 -2.15 12.26
N LEU A 273 29.56 -1.41 11.23
CA LEU A 273 29.51 -1.92 9.86
C LEU A 273 30.91 -1.78 9.22
N ARG A 274 31.25 -2.63 8.25
CA ARG A 274 32.55 -2.57 7.57
C ARG A 274 32.65 -1.29 6.74
N ALA A 275 33.67 -0.48 7.05
CA ALA A 275 34.38 0.55 6.28
C ALA A 275 33.67 1.57 5.34
N GLU A 276 32.42 1.39 4.86
CA GLU A 276 31.83 2.27 3.83
C GLU A 276 30.74 3.23 4.34
N ASP A 277 30.30 3.14 5.62
CA ASP A 277 29.19 3.93 6.16
C ASP A 277 29.63 4.96 7.24
N GLU A 278 30.62 5.81 6.96
CA GLU A 278 31.13 6.80 7.94
C GLU A 278 30.09 7.88 8.31
N ASN A 279 29.04 8.08 7.50
CA ASN A 279 28.05 9.16 7.67
C ASN A 279 26.77 8.75 8.41
N GLY A 280 26.80 7.67 9.20
CA GLY A 280 25.62 7.15 9.88
C GLY A 280 25.84 6.55 11.26
N TYR A 281 24.74 6.39 12.00
CA TYR A 281 24.69 5.60 13.22
C TYR A 281 23.92 4.31 12.95
N PHE A 282 24.51 3.17 13.33
CA PHE A 282 23.85 1.87 13.30
C PHE A 282 23.92 1.26 14.68
N GLY A 283 22.80 0.79 15.19
CA GLY A 283 22.75 0.27 16.55
C GLY A 283 21.54 -0.57 16.86
N LYS A 284 21.48 -0.98 18.13
CA LYS A 284 20.34 -1.63 18.75
C LYS A 284 19.90 -0.84 19.97
N ILE A 285 18.60 -0.66 20.12
CA ILE A 285 17.98 -0.20 21.36
C ILE A 285 17.65 -1.45 22.18
N LEU A 286 18.29 -1.59 23.33
CA LEU A 286 18.15 -2.73 24.26
C LEU A 286 17.11 -2.47 25.36
N GLY A 287 16.61 -1.25 25.47
CA GLY A 287 15.58 -0.83 26.43
C GLY A 287 15.77 0.63 26.86
N GLY A 288 15.23 1.00 28.02
CA GLY A 288 15.14 2.40 28.45
C GLY A 288 13.78 3.05 28.14
N PHE A 289 12.80 2.22 27.74
CA PHE A 289 11.41 2.55 27.47
C PHE A 289 10.53 1.35 27.86
N GLU A 290 9.23 1.59 28.01
CA GLU A 290 8.22 0.57 28.27
C GLU A 290 7.25 0.50 27.09
N ASN A 291 7.20 -0.66 26.42
CA ASN A 291 6.28 -0.88 25.30
C ASN A 291 4.96 -1.47 25.80
N ILE A 292 3.84 -0.88 25.40
CA ILE A 292 2.50 -1.28 25.87
C ILE A 292 2.08 -2.69 25.42
N HIS A 293 2.71 -3.22 24.37
CA HIS A 293 2.47 -4.57 23.86
C HIS A 293 3.42 -5.60 24.50
N GLY A 294 4.25 -5.19 25.47
CA GLY A 294 5.14 -6.09 26.20
C GLY A 294 6.34 -6.61 25.38
N ILE A 295 6.67 -5.95 24.27
CA ILE A 295 7.81 -6.31 23.41
C ILE A 295 9.11 -6.08 24.18
N ARG A 296 9.98 -7.10 24.23
CA ARG A 296 11.27 -7.07 24.95
C ARG A 296 12.47 -7.26 24.05
N GLU A 297 12.24 -7.61 22.79
CA GLU A 297 13.24 -7.79 21.77
C GLU A 297 13.99 -6.46 21.52
N PRO A 298 15.31 -6.52 21.25
CA PRO A 298 16.04 -5.33 20.82
C PRO A 298 15.44 -4.74 19.54
N TRP A 299 15.47 -3.42 19.43
CA TRP A 299 15.06 -2.71 18.21
C TRP A 299 16.29 -2.33 17.41
N LYS A 300 16.29 -2.64 16.12
CA LYS A 300 17.25 -2.12 15.16
C LYS A 300 17.02 -0.62 15.00
N ILE A 301 18.09 0.16 14.95
CA ILE A 301 18.00 1.57 14.58
C ILE A 301 19.15 1.99 13.69
N GLU A 302 18.82 2.77 12.67
CA GLU A 302 19.75 3.36 11.72
C GLU A 302 19.45 4.85 11.58
N LEU A 303 20.49 5.67 11.59
CA LEU A 303 20.42 7.07 11.17
C LEU A 303 21.43 7.27 10.06
N LEU A 304 20.98 7.71 8.91
CA LEU A 304 21.83 7.97 7.76
C LEU A 304 21.73 9.45 7.38
N SER A 305 22.87 10.12 7.29
CA SER A 305 22.95 11.51 6.85
C SER A 305 23.20 11.60 5.34
N PHE A 306 22.44 12.46 4.67
CA PHE A 306 22.52 12.72 3.23
C PHE A 306 22.38 14.22 2.98
N GLY A 307 23.51 14.96 2.97
CA GLY A 307 23.58 16.35 2.50
C GLY A 307 22.45 17.27 2.99
N GLY A 308 22.41 17.59 4.29
CA GLY A 308 21.37 18.44 4.89
C GLY A 308 20.07 17.73 5.25
N ARG A 309 19.96 16.43 4.92
CA ARG A 309 18.85 15.56 5.32
C ARG A 309 19.35 14.38 6.13
N MET A 310 18.47 13.80 6.93
CA MET A 310 18.74 12.58 7.67
C MET A 310 17.55 11.63 7.56
N ARG A 311 17.83 10.33 7.52
CA ARG A 311 16.83 9.26 7.58
C ARG A 311 17.00 8.49 8.87
N ILE A 312 15.94 8.42 9.67
CA ILE A 312 15.83 7.43 10.75
C ILE A 312 15.10 6.18 10.22
N TYR A 313 15.60 5.01 10.59
CA TYR A 313 14.93 3.74 10.37
C TYR A 313 14.94 2.93 11.67
N CYS A 314 13.79 2.45 12.11
CA CYS A 314 13.65 1.63 13.31
C CYS A 314 12.65 0.48 13.09
N LYS A 315 13.01 -0.72 13.54
CA LYS A 315 12.14 -1.92 13.57
C LYS A 315 12.63 -2.91 14.60
N ILE A 316 11.86 -3.95 14.91
CA ILE A 316 12.38 -5.05 15.73
C ILE A 316 13.61 -5.69 15.05
N TRP A 317 14.62 -5.98 15.87
CA TRP A 317 15.78 -6.73 15.44
C TRP A 317 15.43 -8.22 15.31
N GLU A 318 15.31 -8.69 14.07
CA GLU A 318 15.22 -10.12 13.78
C GLU A 318 16.60 -10.77 14.00
N LYS A 319 16.65 -11.84 14.80
CA LYS A 319 17.87 -12.65 14.89
C LYS A 319 18.09 -13.32 13.55
N SER A 320 19.32 -13.26 13.04
CA SER A 320 19.71 -14.00 11.84
C SER A 320 19.42 -15.48 12.05
N GLU A 321 18.59 -16.07 11.19
CA GLU A 321 18.35 -17.52 11.16
C GLU A 321 19.53 -18.30 10.58
N ARG A 322 20.51 -17.62 9.97
CA ARG A 322 21.74 -18.30 9.51
C ARG A 322 22.44 -18.89 10.74
N PRO A 323 22.54 -20.23 10.85
CA PRO A 323 23.27 -20.85 11.93
C PRO A 323 24.70 -20.31 11.91
N CYS A 324 25.24 -20.02 13.08
CA CYS A 324 26.63 -19.64 13.21
C CYS A 324 27.46 -20.84 12.74
N ILE A 325 28.01 -20.77 11.52
CA ILE A 325 28.97 -21.77 11.05
C ILE A 325 30.25 -21.48 11.82
N LEU A 326 30.42 -22.16 12.96
CA LEU A 326 31.71 -22.29 13.61
C LEU A 326 32.60 -23.04 12.63
N TYR A 327 33.44 -22.31 11.89
CA TYR A 327 34.53 -22.94 11.16
C TYR A 327 35.39 -23.66 12.21
N PRO A 328 35.61 -24.98 12.07
CA PRO A 328 36.54 -25.67 12.96
C PRO A 328 37.94 -25.17 12.60
N PHE A 329 38.47 -24.24 13.40
CA PHE A 329 39.88 -23.89 13.35
C PHE A 329 40.69 -25.11 13.79
N TYR A 330 41.09 -25.95 12.85
CA TYR A 330 42.28 -26.77 13.01
C TYR A 330 43.48 -25.85 12.81
N PHE A 331 43.97 -25.25 13.89
CA PHE A 331 45.37 -24.85 13.92
C PHE A 331 46.18 -26.15 13.94
N GLY A 332 46.53 -26.64 12.75
CA GLY A 332 47.58 -27.63 12.60
C GLY A 332 48.83 -27.07 13.26
N ARG A 333 49.30 -27.75 14.31
CA ARG A 333 50.70 -27.64 14.70
C ARG A 333 51.50 -28.37 13.64
N GLU A 334 52.28 -27.63 12.88
CA GLU A 334 53.53 -28.12 12.30
C GLU A 334 54.68 -27.25 12.81
#